data_AF-A0A8X6S4Z1-F1
#
_entry.id   AF-A0A8X6S4Z1-F1
#
_cell.length_a   1.000
_cell.length_b   1.000
_cell.length_c   1.000
_cell.angle_alpha   90.00
_cell.angle_beta   90.00
_cell.angle_gamma   90.00
#
_symmetry.space_group_name_H-M   'P 1'
#
loop_
_entity.id
_entity.type
_entity.pdbx_description
1 polymer ?
#
loop_
_entity_poly.entity_id
_entity_poly.type
_entity_poly.pdbx_seq_one_letter_code
_entity_poly.pdbx_strand_id
1 'polypeptide(L)'
;MKTRLQKTGESLQKYASEVERLANLAFSEHPATVREVISLQYFVDGLKEGEIQRAVRMADVQDLKSALLNAQNLRSPLKLVAETANPSDELQ
;
A
#
# COMPACT_ATOMS: atom_id res chain seq x y z
N MET A 1 3.52 -4.20 -16.89
CA MET A 1 3.71 -2.95 -16.09
C MET A 1 5.10 -2.98 -15.48
N LYS A 2 5.93 -1.95 -15.64
CA LYS A 2 7.26 -1.90 -14.99
C LYS A 2 7.10 -1.34 -13.58
N THR A 3 7.32 -2.16 -12.55
CA THR A 3 7.95 -1.78 -11.26
C THR A 3 7.53 -0.44 -10.64
N ARG A 4 6.23 -0.11 -10.66
CA ARG A 4 5.73 1.14 -10.08
C ARG A 4 5.67 1.02 -8.55
N LEU A 5 6.75 1.42 -7.91
CA LEU A 5 6.87 1.52 -6.45
C LEU A 5 6.46 2.92 -5.98
N GLN A 6 5.83 3.01 -4.81
CA GLN A 6 5.51 4.28 -4.15
C GLN A 6 6.80 5.08 -3.92
N LYS A 7 6.82 6.34 -4.36
CA LYS A 7 7.99 7.22 -4.18
C LYS A 7 8.01 7.80 -2.76
N THR A 8 9.20 8.20 -2.28
CA THR A 8 9.32 8.97 -1.03
C THR A 8 8.53 10.27 -1.14
N GLY A 9 7.70 10.57 -0.14
CA GLY A 9 6.86 11.78 -0.11
C GLY A 9 5.61 11.70 -0.99
N GLU A 10 5.39 10.60 -1.72
CA GLU A 10 4.17 10.40 -2.48
C GLU A 10 3.02 9.94 -1.57
N SER A 11 1.86 10.60 -1.73
CA SER A 11 0.65 10.21 -1.01
C SER A 11 0.12 8.86 -1.51
N LEU A 12 -0.48 8.09 -0.60
CA LEU A 12 -1.06 6.80 -0.93
C LEU A 12 -2.17 6.93 -1.98
N GLN A 13 -2.94 8.02 -1.93
CA GLN A 13 -4.00 8.31 -2.90
C GLN A 13 -3.43 8.52 -4.29
N LYS A 14 -2.39 9.38 -4.42
CA LYS A 14 -1.76 9.63 -5.72
C LYS A 14 -1.12 8.36 -6.30
N TYR A 15 -0.50 7.56 -5.43
CA TYR A 15 0.07 6.29 -5.81
C TYR A 15 -1.01 5.30 -6.31
N ALA A 16 -2.10 5.13 -5.56
CA ALA A 16 -3.22 4.24 -5.94
C ALA A 16 -3.88 4.66 -7.26
N SER A 17 -4.19 5.95 -7.44
CA SER A 17 -4.77 6.45 -8.70
C SER A 17 -3.86 6.21 -9.89
N GLU A 18 -2.54 6.35 -9.71
CA GLU A 18 -1.59 6.08 -10.79
C GLU A 18 -1.51 4.58 -11.10
N VAL A 19 -1.52 3.70 -10.09
CA VAL A 19 -1.54 2.24 -10.29
C VAL A 19 -2.81 1.80 -11.03
N GLU A 20 -3.98 2.30 -10.63
CA GLU A 20 -5.26 2.02 -11.29
C GLU A 20 -5.27 2.50 -12.74
N ARG A 21 -4.83 3.74 -12.99
CA ARG A 21 -4.72 4.31 -14.34
C ARG A 21 -3.80 3.46 -15.21
N LEU A 22 -2.65 3.06 -14.67
CA LEU A 22 -1.68 2.22 -15.34
C LEU A 22 -2.26 0.84 -15.69
N ALA A 23 -2.96 0.20 -14.77
CA ALA A 23 -3.61 -1.08 -15.02
C ALA A 23 -4.70 -0.97 -16.10
N ASN A 24 -5.51 0.09 -16.06
CA ASN A 24 -6.55 0.34 -17.07
C ASN A 24 -5.96 0.56 -18.47
N LEU A 25 -4.79 1.19 -18.58
CA LEU A 25 -4.11 1.40 -19.86
C LEU A 25 -3.41 0.14 -20.37
N ALA A 26 -2.74 -0.60 -19.49
CA ALA A 26 -1.96 -1.76 -19.88
C ALA A 26 -2.81 -3.01 -20.18
N PHE A 27 -4.00 -3.08 -19.58
CA PHE A 27 -4.89 -4.24 -19.68
C PHE A 27 -6.27 -3.86 -20.21
N SER A 28 -6.39 -2.82 -21.03
CA SER A 28 -7.67 -2.29 -21.55
C SER A 28 -8.60 -3.36 -22.12
N GLU A 29 -8.02 -4.35 -22.81
CA GLU A 29 -8.74 -5.47 -23.45
C GLU A 29 -9.28 -6.51 -22.45
N HIS A 30 -8.86 -6.46 -21.19
CA HIS A 30 -9.27 -7.42 -20.16
C HIS A 30 -10.51 -6.91 -19.41
N PRO A 31 -11.35 -7.80 -18.82
CA PRO A 31 -12.48 -7.41 -17.99
C PRO A 31 -12.08 -6.48 -16.83
N ALA A 32 -13.00 -5.60 -16.41
CA ALA A 32 -12.74 -4.65 -15.32
C ALA A 32 -12.29 -5.33 -14.03
N THR A 33 -12.88 -6.47 -13.69
CA THR A 33 -12.52 -7.27 -12.51
C THR A 33 -11.07 -7.74 -12.53
N VAL A 34 -10.55 -8.12 -13.70
CA VAL A 34 -9.14 -8.50 -13.86
C VAL A 34 -8.24 -7.30 -13.63
N ARG A 35 -8.59 -6.13 -14.17
CA ARG A 35 -7.81 -4.90 -13.99
C ARG A 35 -7.82 -4.43 -12.54
N GLU A 36 -8.92 -4.62 -11.84
CA GLU A 36 -9.06 -4.30 -10.41
C GLU A 36 -8.17 -5.19 -9.54
N VAL A 37 -8.18 -6.52 -9.75
CA VAL A 37 -7.29 -7.46 -9.06
C VAL A 37 -5.82 -7.12 -9.33
N ILE A 38 -5.48 -6.83 -10.58
CA ILE A 38 -4.13 -6.42 -10.96
C ILE A 38 -3.72 -5.12 -10.25
N SER A 39 -4.62 -4.13 -10.19
CA SER A 39 -4.35 -2.85 -9.52
C SER A 39 -4.15 -3.03 -8.02
N LEU A 40 -4.99 -3.84 -7.38
CA LEU A 40 -4.89 -4.20 -5.98
C LEU A 40 -3.52 -4.83 -5.68
N GLN A 41 -3.15 -5.87 -6.41
CA GLN A 41 -1.89 -6.59 -6.18
C GLN A 41 -0.68 -5.66 -6.36
N TYR A 42 -0.66 -4.85 -7.42
CA TYR A 42 0.43 -3.90 -7.65
C TYR A 42 0.51 -2.81 -6.59
N PHE A 43 -0.63 -2.31 -6.12
CA PHE A 43 -0.66 -1.33 -5.04
C PHE A 43 0.00 -1.91 -3.79
N VAL A 44 -0.41 -3.11 -3.36
CA VAL A 44 0.15 -3.76 -2.17
C VAL A 44 1.65 -4.05 -2.36
N ASP A 45 2.05 -4.59 -3.50
CA ASP A 45 3.44 -4.98 -3.76
C ASP A 45 4.39 -3.80 -3.93
N GLY A 46 3.90 -2.63 -4.31
CA GLY A 46 4.73 -1.43 -4.49
C GLY A 46 4.62 -0.41 -3.35
N LEU A 47 3.91 -0.70 -2.26
CA LEU A 47 3.96 0.11 -1.03
C LEU A 47 5.41 0.22 -0.52
N LYS A 48 5.83 1.44 -0.15
CA LYS A 48 7.21 1.70 0.30
C LYS A 48 7.49 1.14 1.69
N GLU A 49 6.52 1.28 2.60
CA GLU A 49 6.65 0.85 4.00
C GLU A 49 6.39 -0.64 4.09
N GLY A 50 7.46 -1.43 4.25
CA GLY A 50 7.38 -2.89 4.28
C GLY A 50 6.45 -3.43 5.38
N GLU A 51 6.34 -2.73 6.51
CA GLU A 51 5.38 -3.09 7.57
C GLU A 51 3.93 -2.88 7.14
N ILE A 52 3.61 -1.73 6.53
CA ILE A 52 2.27 -1.47 5.98
C ILE A 52 1.95 -2.45 4.86
N GLN A 53 2.91 -2.71 3.96
CA GLN A 53 2.75 -3.71 2.91
C GLN A 53 2.37 -5.07 3.48
N ARG A 54 3.10 -5.56 4.48
CA ARG A 54 2.81 -6.85 5.12
C ARG A 54 1.44 -6.86 5.79
N ALA A 55 1.10 -5.81 6.55
CA ALA A 55 -0.18 -5.72 7.25
C ALA A 55 -1.38 -5.66 6.28
N VAL A 56 -1.29 -4.87 5.20
CA VAL A 56 -2.35 -4.81 4.17
C VAL A 56 -2.48 -6.16 3.46
N ARG A 57 -1.37 -6.85 3.17
CA ARG A 57 -1.40 -8.20 2.57
C ARG A 57 -2.08 -9.23 3.48
N MET A 58 -1.95 -9.09 4.79
CA MET A 58 -2.62 -9.96 5.77
C MET A 58 -4.10 -9.63 5.98
N ALA A 59 -4.55 -8.44 5.58
CA ALA A 59 -5.91 -7.96 5.82
C ALA A 59 -6.98 -8.54 4.87
N ASP A 60 -6.60 -9.42 3.94
CA ASP A 60 -7.50 -10.09 2.96
C ASP A 60 -8.45 -9.12 2.23
N VAL A 61 -7.90 -7.96 1.84
CA VAL A 61 -8.64 -6.91 1.14
C VAL A 61 -9.04 -7.35 -0.27
N GLN A 62 -10.28 -7.05 -0.66
CA GLN A 62 -10.87 -7.53 -1.92
C GLN A 62 -10.77 -6.51 -3.07
N ASP A 63 -10.52 -5.25 -2.75
CA ASP A 63 -10.49 -4.16 -3.72
C ASP A 63 -9.45 -3.09 -3.37
N LEU A 64 -9.07 -2.27 -4.36
CA LEU A 64 -8.03 -1.25 -4.23
C LEU A 64 -8.40 -0.16 -3.22
N LYS A 65 -9.68 0.19 -3.09
CA LYS A 65 -10.15 1.22 -2.17
C LYS A 65 -10.01 0.76 -0.72
N SER A 66 -10.36 -0.48 -0.44
CA SER A 66 -10.19 -1.14 0.86
C SER A 66 -8.71 -1.24 1.23
N ALA A 67 -7.84 -1.62 0.27
CA ALA A 67 -6.40 -1.64 0.48
C ALA A 67 -5.82 -0.23 0.79
N LEU A 68 -6.26 0.79 0.05
CA LEU A 68 -5.86 2.18 0.25
C LEU A 68 -6.27 2.70 1.63
N LEU A 69 -7.52 2.43 2.04
CA LEU A 69 -8.02 2.84 3.36
C LEU A 69 -7.25 2.13 4.47
N ASN A 70 -7.00 0.83 4.34
CA ASN A 70 -6.23 0.06 5.30
C ASN A 70 -4.80 0.62 5.44
N ALA A 71 -4.12 0.89 4.32
CA ALA A 71 -2.79 1.49 4.32
C ALA A 71 -2.76 2.89 4.99
N GLN A 72 -3.76 3.74 4.74
CA GLN A 72 -3.88 5.05 5.40
C GLN A 72 -4.09 4.92 6.91
N ASN A 73 -4.93 3.97 7.30
CA ASN A 73 -5.24 3.68 8.70
C ASN A 73 -4.07 3.05 9.45
N LEU A 74 -3.11 2.43 8.77
CA LEU A 74 -1.88 1.91 9.39
C LEU A 74 -0.79 2.98 9.46
N ARG A 75 -0.70 3.85 8.44
CA ARG A 75 0.29 4.94 8.41
C ARG A 75 0.03 6.00 9.47
N SER A 76 -1.24 6.19 9.83
CA SER A 76 -1.67 7.10 10.90
C SER A 76 -1.16 6.67 12.30
N PRO A 77 -1.39 5.43 12.77
CA PRO A 77 -0.90 4.92 14.06
C PRO A 77 0.56 4.45 14.05
N LEU A 78 1.15 4.00 12.92
CA LEU A 78 2.56 3.57 12.90
C LEU A 78 3.55 4.72 13.13
N LYS A 79 3.13 5.98 12.95
CA LYS A 79 3.92 7.13 13.43
C LYS A 79 4.06 7.18 14.95
N LEU A 80 3.19 6.50 15.71
CA LEU A 80 3.19 6.54 17.18
C LEU A 80 3.90 5.35 17.81
N VAL A 81 4.00 4.21 17.12
CA VAL A 81 4.62 2.98 17.67
C VAL A 81 6.14 2.93 17.43
N ALA A 82 6.67 3.69 16.46
CA ALA A 82 8.10 3.78 16.24
C ALA A 82 8.86 4.60 17.32
N GLU A 83 8.14 5.27 18.24
CA GLU A 83 8.73 6.06 19.33
C GLU A 83 8.70 5.34 20.69
N THR A 84 8.07 4.17 20.79
CA THR A 84 8.02 3.39 22.04
C THR A 84 8.94 2.16 22.05
N ALA A 85 9.70 1.93 20.98
CA ALA A 85 10.75 0.92 20.92
C ALA A 85 12.12 1.48 21.35
N ASN A 86 12.18 2.14 22.51
CA ASN A 86 13.41 2.14 23.29
C ASN A 86 13.13 2.09 24.80
N PRO A 87 13.11 0.88 25.39
CA PRO A 87 13.34 0.69 26.81
C PRO A 87 14.55 -0.24 27.02
N SER A 88 15.74 0.21 26.64
CA SER A 88 17.03 -0.36 27.06
C SER A 88 18.04 0.79 26.88
N ASP A 89 18.52 1.52 27.89
CA ASP A 89 18.90 1.11 29.24
C ASP A 89 18.73 2.27 30.23
N GLU A 90 17.86 2.10 31.22
CA GLU A 90 17.90 2.86 32.47
C GLU A 90 17.61 1.90 33.62
N LEU A 91 18.60 1.06 33.95
CA LEU A 91 18.71 0.44 35.27
C LEU A 91 20.20 0.24 35.61
N GLN A 92 20.69 1.18 36.43
CA GLN A 92 21.79 1.09 37.42
C GLN A 92 23.22 0.78 36.96
#